data_AF-A0AAV1B281-F1
#
_entry.id   AF-A0AAV1B281-F1
#
_cell.length_a   1.000
_cell.length_b   1.000
_cell.length_c   1.000
_cell.angle_alpha   90.00
_cell.angle_beta   90.00
_cell.angle_gamma   90.00
#
_symmetry.space_group_name_H-M   'P 1'
#
loop_
_entity.id
_entity.type
_entity.pdbx_description
1 polymer ?
#
loop_
_entity_poly.entity_id
_entity_poly.type
_entity_poly.pdbx_seq_one_letter_code
_entity_poly.pdbx_strand_id
1 'polypeptide(L)'
;MAATVPFSLIRNYSQLVATRAFVAKTNSFNFSNTVLPLQCRRLRFSASAANNEQAAARAAAINADTGAPTIFDKIINKEIPSSIVYEDEKVLAFRDISPQAPVHVLIIPKFRDGLTELGKADARHGEILGQLLYAAKIVAEKEGIADGFRVVINSGASACQSVYHLHMHVLGGRQMNWPPG
;
A
#
# COMPACT_ATOMS: atom_id res chain seq x y z
N MET A 1 -46.28 -2.37 -13.90
CA MET A 1 -46.35 -1.21 -12.99
C MET A 1 -44.95 -0.92 -12.50
N ALA A 2 -44.38 0.20 -12.95
CA ALA A 2 -43.08 0.67 -12.53
C ALA A 2 -43.23 1.48 -11.23
N ALA A 3 -42.38 1.22 -10.24
CA ALA A 3 -42.03 2.21 -9.22
C ALA A 3 -40.68 1.81 -8.59
N THR A 4 -39.68 2.56 -8.99
CA THR A 4 -38.28 2.59 -8.54
C THR A 4 -38.15 3.01 -7.08
N VAL A 5 -37.23 2.35 -6.37
CA VAL A 5 -36.78 2.72 -5.02
C VAL A 5 -35.61 3.70 -5.15
N PRO A 6 -35.60 4.89 -4.51
CA PRO A 6 -34.39 5.69 -4.42
C PRO A 6 -33.76 5.52 -3.03
N PHE A 7 -32.65 4.80 -2.97
CA PHE A 7 -31.74 4.84 -1.82
C PHE A 7 -30.90 6.12 -1.95
N SER A 8 -31.30 7.18 -1.26
CA SER A 8 -30.48 8.38 -1.07
C SER A 8 -30.37 8.67 0.42
N LEU A 9 -29.21 8.36 1.00
CA LEU A 9 -28.81 8.86 2.31
C LEU A 9 -27.51 9.63 2.14
N ILE A 10 -27.67 10.85 1.64
CA ILE A 10 -26.76 11.95 1.91
C ILE A 10 -27.05 12.37 3.35
N ARG A 11 -26.04 12.31 4.24
CA ARG A 11 -26.12 12.97 5.54
C ARG A 11 -25.06 14.06 5.62
N ASN A 12 -25.52 15.27 5.31
CA ASN A 12 -24.91 16.52 5.74
C ASN A 12 -24.76 16.52 7.28
N TYR A 13 -23.65 17.05 7.78
CA TYR A 13 -23.62 17.64 9.11
C TYR A 13 -23.17 19.10 9.01
N SER A 14 -23.94 19.88 9.73
CA SER A 14 -24.09 21.32 9.73
C SER A 14 -22.94 22.07 10.40
N GLN A 15 -22.70 23.25 9.83
CA GLN A 15 -22.16 24.49 10.38
C GLN A 15 -21.97 24.57 11.90
N LEU A 16 -20.80 25.09 12.30
CA LEU A 16 -20.69 26.01 13.42
C LEU A 16 -19.86 27.22 12.99
N VAL A 17 -20.51 28.37 13.05
CA VAL A 17 -19.98 29.72 12.85
C VAL A 17 -19.24 30.14 14.12
N ALA A 18 -18.04 30.69 13.98
CA ALA A 18 -17.42 31.53 15.01
C ALA A 18 -16.79 32.75 14.35
N THR A 19 -17.52 33.87 14.42
CA THR A 19 -17.05 35.23 14.12
C THR A 19 -16.18 35.75 15.27
N ARG A 20 -15.06 36.42 14.96
CA ARG A 20 -14.60 37.61 15.70
C ARG A 20 -13.55 38.46 14.96
N ALA A 21 -14.02 39.65 14.58
CA ALA A 21 -13.43 40.99 14.52
C ALA A 21 -11.91 41.23 14.32
N PHE A 22 -11.67 42.08 13.30
CA PHE A 22 -10.58 43.02 13.04
C PHE A 22 -10.10 43.83 14.25
N VAL A 23 -8.78 44.08 14.35
CA VAL A 23 -8.19 45.41 14.64
C VAL A 23 -6.84 45.53 13.93
N ALA A 24 -6.73 46.54 13.05
CA ALA A 24 -5.46 47.03 12.51
C ALA A 24 -4.93 48.16 13.39
N LYS A 25 -3.61 48.16 13.68
CA LYS A 25 -2.89 49.35 14.15
C LYS A 25 -1.51 49.41 13.48
N THR A 26 -1.33 50.46 12.69
CA THR A 26 -0.07 51.06 12.29
C THR A 26 0.65 51.64 13.52
N ASN A 27 1.98 51.53 13.63
CA ASN A 27 2.91 52.63 13.32
C ASN A 27 4.36 52.33 13.77
N SER A 28 5.28 53.03 13.10
CA SER A 28 6.62 53.48 13.53
C SER A 28 7.78 52.49 13.71
N PHE A 29 8.79 52.74 12.88
CA PHE A 29 10.19 52.31 12.92
C PHE A 29 10.87 52.63 14.26
N ASN A 30 11.80 51.75 14.66
CA ASN A 30 13.05 52.16 15.29
C ASN A 30 14.16 51.13 14.99
N PHE A 31 15.27 51.65 14.46
CA PHE A 31 16.51 50.95 14.18
C PHE A 31 17.21 50.62 15.51
N SER A 32 17.62 49.37 15.71
CA SER A 32 18.78 49.10 16.55
C SER A 32 19.45 47.79 16.16
N ASN A 33 20.78 47.87 16.04
CA ASN A 33 21.70 46.82 15.65
C ASN A 33 21.68 45.66 16.65
N THR A 34 21.36 44.46 16.18
CA THR A 34 21.77 43.22 16.84
C THR A 34 22.11 42.16 15.81
N VAL A 35 23.33 41.65 15.96
CA VAL A 35 24.00 40.61 15.18
C VAL A 35 23.10 39.38 14.99
N LEU A 36 22.83 39.01 13.72
CA LEU A 36 22.15 37.77 13.38
C LEU A 36 23.12 36.59 13.55
N PRO A 37 22.80 35.54 14.33
CA PRO A 37 23.51 34.29 14.21
C PRO A 37 23.14 33.66 12.85
N LEU A 38 24.13 33.12 12.15
CA LEU A 38 23.94 32.25 10.98
C LEU A 38 23.16 31.00 11.41
N GLN A 39 21.84 31.12 11.44
CA GLN A 39 20.97 29.98 11.65
C GLN A 39 20.89 29.26 10.30
N CYS A 40 21.76 28.25 10.14
CA CYS A 40 21.67 27.28 9.07
C CYS A 40 20.28 26.62 9.18
N ARG A 41 19.33 27.14 8.41
CA ARG A 41 17.98 26.63 8.32
C ARG A 41 18.10 25.31 7.58
N ARG A 42 18.28 24.22 8.35
CA ARG A 42 18.24 22.86 7.83
C ARG A 42 16.85 22.66 7.25
N LEU A 43 16.71 22.86 5.95
CA LEU A 43 15.52 22.49 5.20
C LEU A 43 15.34 20.99 5.46
N ARG A 44 14.42 20.66 6.35
CA ARG A 44 13.90 19.29 6.44
C ARG A 44 13.08 19.09 5.18
N PHE A 45 13.75 18.70 4.10
CA PHE A 45 13.08 17.99 3.02
C PHE A 45 12.61 16.66 3.61
N SER A 46 11.35 16.61 4.08
CA SER A 46 10.66 15.34 4.20
C SER A 46 10.36 14.88 2.78
N ALA A 47 11.33 14.24 2.12
CA ALA A 47 11.02 13.41 0.97
C ALA A 47 10.09 12.31 1.50
N SER A 48 8.81 12.38 1.13
CA SER A 48 7.84 11.38 1.58
C SER A 48 8.26 10.02 1.03
N ALA A 49 8.29 8.99 1.87
CA ALA A 49 8.64 7.62 1.45
C ALA A 49 7.77 7.12 0.28
N ALA A 50 6.54 7.65 0.14
CA ALA A 50 5.63 7.39 -0.96
C ALA A 50 6.21 7.75 -2.35
N ASN A 51 7.08 8.76 -2.43
CA ASN A 51 7.70 9.16 -3.71
C ASN A 51 8.70 8.11 -4.21
N ASN A 52 9.35 7.38 -3.30
CA ASN A 52 10.35 6.38 -3.66
C ASN A 52 9.70 5.09 -4.20
N GLU A 53 8.60 4.64 -3.57
CA GLU A 53 7.88 3.44 -4.01
C GLU A 53 7.24 3.62 -5.40
N GLN A 54 6.64 4.78 -5.66
CA GLN A 54 6.09 5.10 -6.98
C GLN A 54 7.16 5.11 -8.08
N ALA A 55 8.34 5.67 -7.79
CA ALA A 55 9.45 5.66 -8.74
C ALA A 55 9.99 4.24 -8.98
N ALA A 56 10.12 3.45 -7.92
CA ALA A 56 10.54 2.05 -8.02
C ALA A 56 9.55 1.21 -8.84
N ALA A 57 8.24 1.38 -8.63
CA ALA A 57 7.21 0.69 -9.39
C ALA A 57 7.28 1.01 -10.90
N ARG A 58 7.50 2.29 -11.26
CA ARG A 58 7.70 2.69 -12.67
C ARG A 58 8.95 2.05 -13.27
N ALA A 59 10.05 1.97 -12.53
CA ALA A 59 11.27 1.33 -12.99
C ALA A 59 11.08 -0.20 -13.17
N ALA A 60 10.39 -0.84 -12.23
CA ALA A 60 10.08 -2.27 -12.30
C ALA A 60 9.23 -2.63 -13.52
N ALA A 61 8.30 -1.74 -13.91
CA ALA A 61 7.41 -1.93 -15.06
C ALA A 61 8.16 -2.10 -16.39
N ILE A 62 9.35 -1.50 -16.54
CA ILE A 62 10.14 -1.57 -17.77
C ILE A 62 10.55 -3.01 -18.09
N ASN A 63 10.78 -3.84 -17.07
CA ASN A 63 11.32 -5.19 -17.20
C ASN A 63 10.29 -6.29 -16.87
N ALA A 64 9.01 -5.92 -16.74
CA ALA A 64 7.93 -6.77 -16.24
C ALA A 64 7.85 -8.16 -16.92
N ASP A 65 7.87 -8.18 -18.25
CA ASP A 65 7.61 -9.37 -19.06
C ASP A 65 8.89 -9.95 -19.70
N THR A 66 10.07 -9.62 -19.16
CA THR A 66 11.37 -10.12 -19.67
C THR A 66 11.60 -11.61 -19.44
N GLY A 67 10.74 -12.26 -18.63
CA GLY A 67 10.87 -13.66 -18.23
C GLY A 67 11.96 -13.91 -17.18
N ALA A 68 12.80 -12.90 -16.88
CA ALA A 68 13.85 -12.99 -15.90
C ALA A 68 13.30 -13.31 -14.49
N PRO A 69 14.11 -14.01 -13.64
CA PRO A 69 13.72 -14.28 -12.26
C PRO A 69 13.65 -12.98 -11.45
N THR A 70 12.60 -12.86 -10.66
CA THR A 70 12.34 -11.79 -9.72
C THR A 70 12.97 -12.10 -8.36
N ILE A 71 12.88 -11.15 -7.43
CA ILE A 71 13.28 -11.39 -6.04
C ILE A 71 12.41 -12.48 -5.37
N PHE A 72 11.15 -12.64 -5.78
CA PHE A 72 10.27 -13.67 -5.23
C PHE A 72 10.63 -15.07 -5.71
N ASP A 73 11.15 -15.22 -6.93
CA ASP A 73 11.68 -16.50 -7.41
C ASP A 73 12.84 -16.97 -6.54
N LYS A 74 13.72 -16.04 -6.12
CA LYS A 74 14.81 -16.34 -5.18
C LYS A 74 14.30 -16.75 -3.80
N ILE A 75 13.20 -16.16 -3.33
CA ILE A 75 12.54 -16.56 -2.07
C ILE A 75 11.93 -17.96 -2.19
N ILE A 76 11.24 -18.25 -3.30
CA ILE A 76 10.65 -19.57 -3.58
C ILE A 76 11.73 -20.65 -3.59
N ASN A 77 12.86 -20.37 -4.26
CA ASN A 77 14.02 -21.26 -4.35
C ASN A 77 14.85 -21.33 -3.06
N LYS A 78 14.47 -20.59 -2.00
CA LYS A 78 15.21 -20.48 -0.73
C LYS A 78 16.66 -19.98 -0.89
N GLU A 79 16.95 -19.26 -1.96
CA GLU A 79 18.26 -18.63 -2.20
C GLU A 79 18.49 -17.44 -1.26
N ILE A 80 17.41 -16.78 -0.85
CA ILE A 80 17.44 -15.69 0.13
C ILE A 80 16.49 -15.99 1.29
N PRO A 81 16.84 -15.58 2.53
CA PRO A 81 16.01 -15.84 3.70
C PRO A 81 14.71 -15.04 3.63
N SER A 82 13.62 -15.65 4.12
CA SER A 82 12.32 -15.00 4.31
C SER A 82 11.64 -15.55 5.55
N SER A 83 10.81 -14.72 6.21
CA SER A 83 10.02 -15.14 7.36
C SER A 83 8.69 -15.74 6.88
N ILE A 84 8.71 -17.05 6.62
CA ILE A 84 7.56 -17.80 6.08
C ILE A 84 6.48 -17.95 7.16
N VAL A 85 5.23 -17.67 6.78
CA VAL A 85 4.02 -17.77 7.63
C VAL A 85 3.16 -18.97 7.21
N TYR A 86 3.05 -19.19 5.90
CA TYR A 86 2.29 -20.29 5.33
C TYR A 86 2.92 -20.73 4.01
N GLU A 87 2.93 -22.03 3.76
CA GLU A 87 3.47 -22.61 2.54
C GLU A 87 2.72 -23.91 2.25
N ASP A 88 2.27 -24.07 1.00
CA ASP A 88 1.72 -25.33 0.48
C ASP A 88 2.37 -25.67 -0.87
N GLU A 89 1.76 -26.55 -1.66
CA GLU A 89 2.27 -26.94 -2.98
C GLU A 89 2.29 -25.80 -4.00
N LYS A 90 1.30 -24.89 -3.96
CA LYS A 90 1.06 -23.88 -5.00
C LYS A 90 1.32 -22.45 -4.54
N VAL A 91 1.30 -22.19 -3.24
CA VAL A 91 1.32 -20.87 -2.63
C VAL A 91 2.41 -20.77 -1.56
N LEU A 92 3.01 -19.59 -1.45
CA LEU A 92 3.95 -19.22 -0.41
C LEU A 92 3.52 -17.87 0.19
N ALA A 93 3.52 -17.78 1.52
CA ALA A 93 3.25 -16.56 2.26
C ALA A 93 4.38 -16.25 3.24
N PHE A 94 4.87 -15.01 3.22
CA PHE A 94 5.98 -14.55 4.05
C PHE A 94 5.82 -13.08 4.44
N ARG A 95 6.42 -12.68 5.56
CA ARG A 95 6.35 -11.30 6.05
C ARG A 95 7.07 -10.34 5.10
N ASP A 96 6.46 -9.19 4.86
CA ASP A 96 7.07 -8.11 4.08
C ASP A 96 8.27 -7.52 4.84
N ILE A 97 9.35 -7.18 4.13
CA ILE A 97 10.55 -6.56 4.71
C ILE A 97 10.34 -5.08 5.07
N SER A 98 9.38 -4.43 4.43
CA SER A 98 8.98 -3.03 4.60
C SER A 98 7.51 -2.95 5.04
N PRO A 99 7.17 -3.41 6.26
CA PRO A 99 5.79 -3.51 6.72
C PRO A 99 5.06 -2.16 6.80
N GLN A 100 3.84 -2.09 6.25
CA GLN A 100 2.96 -0.89 6.28
C GLN A 100 1.87 -0.97 7.37
N ALA A 101 1.85 -2.08 8.11
CA ALA A 101 0.99 -2.34 9.25
C ALA A 101 1.71 -3.33 10.19
N PRO A 102 1.30 -3.44 11.48
CA PRO A 102 1.92 -4.38 12.43
C PRO A 102 1.98 -5.82 11.90
N VAL A 103 0.95 -6.25 11.19
CA VAL A 103 0.99 -7.45 10.35
C VAL A 103 0.95 -7.02 8.89
N HIS A 104 2.01 -7.36 8.14
CA HIS A 104 2.08 -7.20 6.70
C HIS A 104 2.72 -8.44 6.07
N VAL A 105 1.90 -9.26 5.40
CA VAL A 105 2.32 -10.53 4.80
C VAL A 105 2.04 -10.48 3.30
N LEU A 106 2.98 -10.97 2.50
CA LEU A 106 2.81 -11.17 1.07
C LEU A 106 2.46 -12.63 0.80
N ILE A 107 1.47 -12.86 -0.07
CA ILE A 107 1.08 -14.18 -0.55
C ILE A 107 1.31 -14.23 -2.06
N ILE A 108 2.07 -15.23 -2.51
CA ILE A 108 2.47 -15.38 -3.91
C ILE A 108 2.20 -16.80 -4.41
N PRO A 109 1.89 -16.98 -5.71
CA PRO A 109 1.93 -18.30 -6.32
C PRO A 109 3.39 -18.72 -6.50
N LYS A 110 3.69 -20.00 -6.25
CA LYS A 110 5.02 -20.57 -6.48
C LYS A 110 5.35 -20.70 -7.97
N PHE A 111 4.33 -20.94 -8.79
CA PHE A 111 4.48 -20.98 -10.24
C PHE A 111 3.81 -19.75 -10.86
N ARG A 112 4.60 -18.94 -11.57
CA ARG A 112 4.13 -17.66 -12.13
C ARG A 112 3.18 -17.84 -13.32
N ASP A 113 3.38 -18.82 -14.20
CA ASP A 113 2.58 -19.05 -15.43
C ASP A 113 2.24 -17.79 -16.26
N GLY A 114 3.15 -16.80 -16.27
CA GLY A 114 2.91 -15.50 -16.93
C GLY A 114 2.12 -14.46 -16.11
N LEU A 115 1.73 -14.77 -14.87
CA LEU A 115 1.15 -13.84 -13.90
C LEU A 115 2.21 -12.90 -13.30
N THR A 116 2.76 -12.03 -14.14
CA THR A 116 3.61 -10.92 -13.70
C THR A 116 2.80 -9.88 -12.92
N GLU A 117 1.51 -9.76 -13.21
CA GLU A 117 0.55 -8.89 -12.54
C GLU A 117 -0.89 -9.44 -12.68
N LEU A 118 -1.85 -8.92 -11.91
CA LEU A 118 -3.24 -9.39 -11.97
C LEU A 118 -3.89 -9.12 -13.33
N GLY A 119 -3.54 -8.00 -13.99
CA GLY A 119 -4.04 -7.65 -15.32
C GLY A 119 -3.67 -8.64 -16.44
N LYS A 120 -2.73 -9.56 -16.19
CA LYS A 120 -2.33 -10.62 -17.13
C LYS A 120 -3.08 -11.94 -16.90
N ALA A 121 -3.92 -12.03 -15.88
CA ALA A 121 -4.65 -13.25 -15.59
C ALA A 121 -5.70 -13.56 -16.67
N ASP A 122 -5.69 -14.79 -17.15
CA ASP A 122 -6.79 -15.40 -17.90
C ASP A 122 -7.50 -16.52 -17.12
N ALA A 123 -8.52 -17.12 -17.74
CA ALA A 123 -9.40 -18.11 -17.12
C ALA A 123 -8.68 -19.33 -16.52
N ARG A 124 -7.51 -19.74 -17.06
CA ARG A 124 -6.76 -20.89 -16.53
C ARG A 124 -6.21 -20.63 -15.13
N HIS A 125 -6.05 -19.37 -14.76
CA HIS A 125 -5.55 -18.96 -13.45
C HIS A 125 -6.64 -18.90 -12.36
N GLY A 126 -7.91 -19.19 -12.70
CA GLY A 126 -9.01 -19.09 -11.74
C GLY A 126 -8.77 -19.90 -10.45
N GLU A 127 -8.21 -21.10 -10.57
CA GLU A 127 -7.91 -21.96 -9.42
C GLU A 127 -6.86 -21.33 -8.49
N ILE A 128 -5.73 -20.88 -9.06
CA ILE A 128 -4.64 -20.29 -8.27
C ILE A 128 -5.06 -18.97 -7.62
N LEU A 129 -5.84 -18.13 -8.31
CA LEU A 129 -6.37 -16.89 -7.75
C LEU A 129 -7.29 -17.15 -6.55
N GLY A 130 -8.15 -18.18 -6.64
CA GLY A 130 -8.98 -18.62 -5.52
C GLY A 130 -8.16 -19.13 -4.34
N GLN A 131 -7.10 -19.89 -4.61
CA GLN A 131 -6.18 -20.39 -3.58
C GLN A 131 -5.43 -19.26 -2.88
N LEU A 132 -4.98 -18.23 -3.60
CA LEU A 132 -4.35 -17.06 -2.99
C LEU A 132 -5.30 -16.37 -2.00
N LEU A 133 -6.55 -16.13 -2.40
CA LEU A 133 -7.56 -15.52 -1.53
C LEU A 133 -7.87 -16.39 -0.30
N TYR A 134 -7.96 -17.71 -0.47
CA TYR A 134 -8.16 -18.63 0.64
C TYR A 134 -6.94 -18.64 1.59
N ALA A 135 -5.73 -18.58 1.04
CA ALA A 135 -4.50 -18.46 1.81
C ALA A 135 -4.46 -17.16 2.63
N ALA A 136 -5.04 -16.04 2.16
CA ALA A 136 -5.16 -14.82 2.98
C ALA A 136 -5.98 -15.04 4.24
N LYS A 137 -7.09 -15.79 4.16
CA LYS A 137 -7.87 -16.16 5.34
C LYS A 137 -7.02 -16.98 6.32
N ILE A 138 -6.27 -17.97 5.85
CA ILE A 138 -5.40 -18.80 6.69
C ILE A 138 -4.31 -17.95 7.35
N VAL A 139 -3.66 -17.07 6.58
CA VAL A 139 -2.63 -16.15 7.09
C VAL A 139 -3.21 -15.23 8.15
N ALA A 140 -4.39 -14.67 7.95
CA ALA A 140 -5.04 -13.79 8.91
C ALA A 140 -5.33 -14.50 10.26
N GLU A 141 -5.75 -15.76 10.23
CA GLU A 141 -5.92 -16.59 11.43
C GLU A 141 -4.59 -16.84 12.16
N LYS A 142 -3.54 -17.22 11.40
CA LYS A 142 -2.22 -17.51 11.96
C LYS A 142 -1.55 -16.28 12.58
N GLU A 143 -1.79 -15.11 12.00
CA GLU A 143 -1.22 -13.84 12.45
C GLU A 143 -2.09 -13.11 13.50
N GLY A 144 -3.23 -13.70 13.89
CA GLY A 144 -4.10 -13.14 14.93
C GLY A 144 -4.81 -11.83 14.53
N ILE A 145 -5.12 -11.68 13.24
CA ILE A 145 -5.80 -10.49 12.66
C ILE A 145 -7.14 -10.86 12.01
N ALA A 146 -7.73 -11.99 12.38
CA ALA A 146 -8.98 -12.50 11.82
C ALA A 146 -10.20 -11.60 12.14
N ASP A 147 -10.10 -10.73 13.15
CA ASP A 147 -11.09 -9.72 13.50
C ASP A 147 -11.17 -8.58 12.48
N GLY A 148 -10.10 -8.35 11.71
CA GLY A 148 -10.09 -7.37 10.64
C GLY A 148 -8.75 -7.26 9.92
N PHE A 149 -8.79 -7.43 8.60
CA PHE A 149 -7.62 -7.27 7.74
C PHE A 149 -8.02 -6.71 6.37
N ARG A 150 -7.04 -6.16 5.65
CA ARG A 150 -7.20 -5.70 4.27
C ARG A 150 -6.34 -6.55 3.35
N VAL A 151 -6.94 -6.96 2.25
CA VAL A 151 -6.26 -7.60 1.13
C VAL A 151 -6.03 -6.56 0.03
N VAL A 152 -4.79 -6.45 -0.48
CA VAL A 152 -4.45 -5.54 -1.59
C VAL A 152 -3.69 -6.30 -2.66
N ILE A 153 -4.08 -6.11 -3.92
CA ILE A 153 -3.32 -6.56 -5.09
C ILE A 153 -3.09 -5.33 -5.96
N ASN A 154 -1.82 -4.99 -6.18
CA ASN A 154 -1.44 -3.91 -7.07
C ASN A 154 -1.19 -4.47 -8.47
N SER A 155 -1.75 -3.84 -9.51
CA SER A 155 -1.47 -4.19 -10.90
C SER A 155 -0.94 -2.97 -11.66
N GLY A 156 0.29 -3.08 -12.15
CA GLY A 156 0.96 -2.07 -12.95
C GLY A 156 1.54 -0.89 -12.16
N ALA A 157 2.25 -0.04 -12.89
CA ALA A 157 3.00 1.07 -12.30
C ALA A 157 2.13 2.09 -11.55
N SER A 158 0.94 2.41 -12.08
CA SER A 158 0.02 3.39 -11.48
C SER A 158 -0.58 2.92 -10.14
N ALA A 159 -0.60 1.60 -9.91
CA ALA A 159 -1.01 1.00 -8.64
C ALA A 159 0.18 0.76 -7.69
N CYS A 160 1.38 1.27 -8.00
CA CYS A 160 2.60 1.06 -7.24
C CYS A 160 3.01 -0.42 -7.10
N GLN A 161 2.84 -1.23 -8.15
CA GLN A 161 3.37 -2.59 -8.15
C GLN A 161 4.91 -2.57 -8.27
N SER A 162 5.61 -3.08 -7.25
CA SER A 162 7.07 -3.03 -7.15
C SER A 162 7.76 -4.30 -7.67
N VAL A 163 7.09 -5.45 -7.65
CA VAL A 163 7.62 -6.73 -8.15
C VAL A 163 6.63 -7.35 -9.15
N TYR A 164 7.14 -7.69 -10.34
CA TYR A 164 6.35 -8.30 -11.43
C TYR A 164 6.28 -9.83 -11.32
N HIS A 165 5.74 -10.22 -10.17
CA HIS A 165 5.31 -11.56 -9.81
C HIS A 165 4.05 -11.34 -8.97
N LEU A 166 2.92 -11.91 -9.37
CA LEU A 166 1.64 -11.67 -8.71
C LEU A 166 1.77 -11.87 -7.19
N HIS A 167 1.42 -10.85 -6.42
CA HIS A 167 1.46 -10.91 -4.98
C HIS A 167 0.27 -10.18 -4.38
N MET A 168 -0.15 -10.68 -3.23
CA MET A 168 -1.27 -10.17 -2.48
C MET A 168 -0.80 -9.78 -1.09
N HIS A 169 -1.01 -8.52 -0.73
CA HIS A 169 -0.72 -8.02 0.59
C HIS A 169 -1.88 -8.34 1.53
N VAL A 170 -1.56 -8.87 2.70
CA VAL A 170 -2.47 -9.02 3.84
C VAL A 170 -1.98 -8.08 4.93
N LEU A 171 -2.77 -7.04 5.22
CA LEU A 171 -2.45 -6.00 6.20
C LEU A 171 -3.43 -6.04 7.37
N GLY A 172 -2.92 -6.01 8.60
CA GLY A 172 -3.75 -6.04 9.81
C GLY A 172 -3.01 -5.60 11.07
N GLY A 173 -3.64 -5.80 12.22
CA GLY A 173 -3.10 -5.41 13.53
C GLY A 173 -3.22 -3.92 13.85
N ARG A 174 -3.93 -3.15 13.01
CA ARG A 174 -4.33 -1.75 13.27
C ARG A 174 -5.59 -1.41 12.48
N GLN A 175 -6.27 -0.32 12.87
CA GLN A 175 -7.36 0.24 12.07
C GLN A 175 -6.85 0.65 10.68
N MET A 176 -7.58 0.24 9.65
CA MET A 176 -7.29 0.60 8.26
C MET A 176 -8.07 1.87 7.86
N ASN A 177 -7.39 2.81 7.20
CA ASN A 177 -7.97 4.08 6.75
C ASN A 177 -8.72 3.93 5.41
N TRP A 178 -9.53 4.93 5.08
CA TRP A 178 -10.21 5.07 3.79
C TRP A 178 -9.99 6.50 3.24
N PRO A 179 -9.64 6.67 1.94
CA PRO A 179 -9.50 5.66 0.90
C PRO A 179 -8.29 4.71 1.09
N PRO A 180 -8.24 3.57 0.36
CA PRO A 180 -7.18 2.56 0.47
C PRO A 180 -6.01 2.88 -0.48
N GLY A 181 -5.43 4.05 -0.31
CA GLY A 181 -4.31 4.59 -1.09
C GLY A 181 -3.97 5.98 -0.62
#